data_AF-A0A6P0Z7Z5-F1
#
_entry.id   AF-A0A6P0Z7Z5-F1
#
_cell.length_a   1.000
_cell.length_b   1.000
_cell.length_c   1.000
_cell.angle_alpha   90.00
_cell.angle_beta   90.00
_cell.angle_gamma   90.00
#
_symmetry.space_group_name_H-M   'P 1'
#
loop_
_entity.id
_entity.type
_entity.pdbx_description
1 polymer ?
#
loop_
_entity_poly.entity_id
_entity_poly.type
_entity_poly.pdbx_seq_one_letter_code
_entity_poly.pdbx_strand_id
1 'polypeptide(L)' 'MSLTQDLSNLRSKLQANFPENTKVVMDKATQELANSAIVNKSLKVGDVAPNFVLSNAVGYPVELQSLLKAGPVVISFYR' A
#
# COMPACT_ATOMS: atom_id res chain seq x y z
N MET A 1 9.93 12.77 -19.16
CA MET A 1 8.86 13.00 -18.17
C MET A 1 9.24 12.21 -16.92
N SER A 2 9.20 12.80 -15.72
CA SER A 2 9.59 12.08 -14.50
C SER A 2 8.36 11.41 -13.88
N LEU A 3 8.54 10.19 -13.36
CA LEU A 3 7.50 9.42 -12.67
C LEU A 3 6.82 10.24 -11.56
N THR A 4 7.59 11.09 -10.87
CA THR A 4 7.10 12.00 -9.82
C THR A 4 6.03 12.97 -10.33
N GLN A 5 6.20 13.47 -11.56
CA GLN A 5 5.28 14.43 -12.16
C GLN A 5 3.99 13.75 -12.63
N ASP A 6 4.09 12.53 -13.17
CA ASP A 6 2.93 11.73 -13.56
C ASP A 6 2.11 11.28 -12.33
N LEU A 7 2.77 10.88 -11.25
CA LEU A 7 2.12 10.55 -9.98
C LEU A 7 1.38 11.75 -9.38
N SER A 8 1.99 12.94 -9.44
CA SER A 8 1.36 14.17 -8.95
C SER A 8 0.11 14.51 -9.75
N ASN A 9 0.18 14.43 -11.08
CA ASN A 9 -0.96 14.67 -11.97
C ASN A 9 -2.10 13.66 -11.75
N LEU A 10 -1.77 12.38 -11.55
CA LEU A 10 -2.75 11.34 -11.25
C LEU A 10 -3.46 11.63 -9.92
N ARG A 11 -2.71 12.00 -8.88
CA ARG A 11 -3.26 12.33 -7.56
C ARG A 11 -4.26 13.50 -7.63
N SER A 12 -3.94 14.57 -8.35
CA SER A 12 -4.84 15.71 -8.53
C SER A 12 -6.13 15.34 -9.27
N LYS A 13 -6.03 14.51 -10.32
CA LYS A 13 -7.21 14.02 -11.07
C LYS A 13 -8.12 13.14 -10.21
N LEU A 14 -7.54 12.29 -9.36
CA LEU A 14 -8.32 11.44 -8.47
C LEU A 14 -9.04 12.27 -7.41
N GLN A 15 -8.36 13.24 -6.78
CA GLN A 15 -8.97 14.11 -5.76
C GLN A 15 -10.17 14.93 -6.26
N ALA A 16 -10.15 15.35 -7.52
CA ALA A 16 -11.25 16.10 -8.13
C ALA A 16 -12.53 15.27 -8.36
N ASN A 17 -12.43 13.93 -8.37
CA ASN A 17 -13.54 13.03 -8.71
C ASN A 17 -14.17 12.33 -7.49
N PHE A 18 -13.69 12.56 -6.26
CA PHE A 18 -14.29 11.95 -5.08
C PHE A 18 -15.52 12.74 -4.59
N PRO A 19 -16.70 12.10 -4.49
CA PRO A 19 -17.86 12.70 -3.83
C PRO A 19 -17.52 13.07 -2.37
N GLU A 20 -18.03 14.21 -1.90
CA GLU A 20 -17.78 14.71 -0.53
C GLU A 20 -18.09 13.67 0.56
N ASN A 21 -19.16 12.89 0.39
CA ASN A 21 -19.54 11.83 1.33
C ASN A 21 -18.49 10.70 1.41
N THR A 22 -17.84 10.38 0.28
CA THR A 22 -16.76 9.37 0.23
C THR A 22 -15.50 9.88 0.92
N LYS A 23 -15.19 11.18 0.83
CA LYS A 23 -14.05 11.78 1.54
C LYS A 23 -14.23 11.66 3.05
N VAL A 24 -15.41 12.00 3.58
CA VAL A 24 -15.70 11.91 5.02
C VAL A 24 -15.55 10.48 5.54
N VAL A 25 -16.03 9.48 4.80
CA VAL A 25 -15.87 8.06 5.19
C VAL A 25 -14.39 7.65 5.16
N MET A 26 -13.64 8.05 4.14
CA MET A 26 -12.21 7.74 4.05
C MET A 26 -11.38 8.43 5.14
N ASP A 27 -11.65 9.70 5.42
CA ASP A 27 -10.98 10.45 6.47
C ASP A 27 -11.26 9.84 7.85
N LYS A 28 -12.52 9.47 8.11
CA LYS A 28 -12.90 8.79 9.36
C LYS A 28 -12.18 7.45 9.50
N ALA A 29 -12.20 6.61 8.46
CA ALA A 29 -11.49 5.33 8.48
C ALA A 29 -9.97 5.51 8.67
N THR A 30 -9.39 6.58 8.10
CA THR A 30 -7.97 6.92 8.28
C THR A 30 -7.67 7.34 9.71
N GLN A 31 -8.53 8.15 10.34
CA GLN A 31 -8.40 8.53 11.74
C GLN A 31 -8.55 7.33 12.69
N GLU A 32 -9.51 6.43 12.42
CA GLU A 32 -9.68 5.20 13.18
C GLU A 32 -8.43 4.31 13.09
N LEU A 33 -7.84 4.17 11.90
CA LEU A 33 -6.58 3.47 11.72
C LEU A 33 -5.42 4.13 12.49
N ALA A 34 -5.32 5.47 12.45
CA ALA A 34 -4.30 6.19 13.21
C ALA A 34 -4.45 5.96 14.73
N ASN A 35 -5.69 5.97 15.24
CA ASN A 35 -6.00 5.76 16.65
C ASN A 35 -5.90 4.29 17.10
N SER A 36 -5.94 3.33 16.18
CA SER A 36 -5.86 1.88 16.48
C SER A 36 -4.48 1.40 16.95
N ALA A 37 -3.50 2.31 17.06
CA ALA A 37 -2.10 2.01 17.36
C ALA A 37 -1.41 1.08 16.34
N ILE A 38 -2.07 0.72 15.23
CA ILE A 38 -1.49 -0.12 14.18
C ILE A 38 -0.26 0.55 13.56
N VAL A 39 -0.27 1.88 13.47
CA VAL A 39 0.86 2.69 12.99
C VAL A 39 2.14 2.42 13.78
N ASN A 40 2.04 2.18 15.10
CA ASN A 40 3.19 1.89 15.94
C ASN A 40 3.75 0.48 15.74
N LYS A 41 2.94 -0.44 15.19
CA LYS A 41 3.33 -1.82 14.87
C LYS A 41 3.67 -2.01 13.40
N SER A 42 3.44 -0.99 12.57
CA SER A 42 3.77 -1.00 11.15
C SER A 42 5.27 -0.87 10.92
N LEU A 43 5.75 -1.55 9.89
CA LEU A 43 7.13 -1.42 9.42
C LEU A 43 7.40 0.00 8.93
N LYS A 44 8.55 0.54 9.31
CA LYS A 44 9.05 1.85 8.87
C LYS A 44 10.00 1.70 7.69
N VAL A 45 10.29 2.82 7.05
CA VAL A 45 11.28 2.86 5.97
C VAL A 45 12.64 2.40 6.51
N GLY A 46 13.23 1.40 5.87
CA GLY A 46 14.50 0.79 6.27
C GLY A 46 14.34 -0.46 7.13
N ASP A 47 13.15 -0.75 7.65
CA ASP A 47 12.91 -1.99 8.39
C ASP A 47 12.94 -3.20 7.45
N VAL A 48 13.42 -4.32 7.97
CA VAL A 48 13.41 -5.60 7.25
C VAL A 48 11.99 -6.16 7.26
N ALA A 49 11.44 -6.41 6.07
CA ALA A 49 10.14 -7.05 5.95
C ALA A 49 10.19 -8.49 6.52
N PRO A 50 9.26 -8.88 7.40
CA PRO A 50 9.16 -10.25 7.89
C PRO A 50 8.80 -11.17 6.74
N ASN A 51 9.27 -12.42 6.83
CA ASN A 51 8.91 -13.42 5.83
C ASN A 51 7.43 -13.78 5.93
N PHE A 52 6.81 -14.02 4.78
CA PHE A 52 5.44 -14.50 4.69
C PHE A 52 5.26 -15.36 3.45
N VAL A 53 4.19 -16.15 3.46
CA VAL A 53 3.73 -16.92 2.31
C VAL A 53 2.30 -16.48 2.01
N LEU A 54 2.08 -16.00 0.78
CA LEU A 54 0.76 -15.60 0.28
C LEU A 54 0.47 -16.30 -1.04
N SER A 55 -0.80 -16.53 -1.35
CA SER A 55 -1.19 -16.98 -2.68
C SER A 55 -1.02 -15.84 -3.69
N ASN A 56 -0.44 -16.16 -4.85
CA ASN A 56 -0.42 -15.25 -5.99
C ASN A 56 -1.80 -15.19 -6.68
N ALA A 57 -1.90 -14.40 -7.75
CA ALA A 57 -3.15 -14.19 -8.49
C ALA A 57 -3.79 -15.47 -9.08
N VAL A 58 -3.01 -16.55 -9.23
CA VAL A 58 -3.48 -17.86 -9.72
C VAL A 58 -3.60 -18.91 -8.61
N GLY A 59 -3.47 -18.50 -7.35
CA GLY A 59 -3.66 -19.36 -6.17
C GLY A 59 -2.42 -20.09 -5.68
N TYR A 60 -1.28 -20.00 -6.38
CA TYR A 60 -0.05 -20.67 -5.94
C TYR A 60 0.62 -19.93 -4.77
N PRO A 61 1.07 -20.64 -3.73
CA PRO A 61 1.78 -20.02 -2.62
C PRO A 61 3.13 -19.48 -3.10
N VAL A 62 3.41 -18.21 -2.80
CA VAL A 62 4.68 -17.54 -3.04
C VAL A 62 5.24 -17.02 -1.72
N GLU A 63 6.53 -17.22 -1.50
CA GLU A 63 7.25 -16.79 -0.31
C GLU A 63 8.11 -15.55 -0.61
N LEU A 64 8.05 -14.55 0.27
CA LEU A 64 8.82 -13.31 0.11
C LEU A 64 10.33 -13.55 0.02
N GLN A 65 10.90 -14.34 0.93
CA GLN A 65 12.36 -14.61 0.93
C GLN A 65 12.83 -15.30 -0.36
N SER A 66 12.02 -16.19 -0.92
CA SER A 66 12.33 -16.86 -2.18
C SER A 66 12.35 -15.86 -3.35
N LEU A 67 11.45 -14.89 -3.38
CA LEU A 67 11.44 -13.83 -4.40
C LEU A 67 12.60 -12.84 -4.24
N LEU A 68 12.95 -12.47 -3.01
CA LEU A 68 14.07 -11.57 -2.73
C LEU A 68 15.43 -12.14 -3.15
N LYS A 69 15.58 -13.48 -3.17
CA LYS A 69 16.78 -14.13 -3.73
C LYS A 69 16.90 -13.96 -5.24
N ALA A 70 15.78 -13.83 -5.95
CA ALA A 70 15.76 -13.64 -7.39
C ALA A 70 15.96 -12.16 -7.78
N GLY A 71 15.56 -11.21 -6.92
CA GLY A 71 15.79 -9.79 -7.13
C GLY A 71 14.90 -8.89 -6.29
N PRO A 72 14.90 -7.56 -6.57
CA PRO A 72 14.04 -6.61 -5.89
C PRO A 72 12.55 -6.94 -6.07
N VAL A 73 11.77 -6.79 -5.00
CA VAL A 73 10.33 -7.10 -4.97
C VAL A 73 9.52 -5.83 -4.72
N VAL A 74 8.42 -5.67 -5.45
CA VAL A 74 7.42 -4.63 -5.22
C VAL A 74 6.16 -5.30 -4.66
N ILE A 75 5.68 -4.83 -3.51
CA ILE A 75 4.42 -5.28 -2.89
C ILE A 75 3.33 -4.26 -3.21
N SER A 76 2.25 -4.72 -3.84
CA SER A 76 1.07 -3.91 -4.13
C SER A 76 -0.08 -4.32 -3.21
N PHE A 77 -0.57 -3.39 -2.40
CA PHE A 77 -1.79 -3.57 -1.61
C PHE A 77 -2.98 -3.11 -2.45
N TYR A 78 -3.91 -4.02 -2.71
CA TYR A 78 -5.16 -3.73 -3.42
C TYR A 78 -6.36 -4.14 -2.56
N ARG A 79 -7.52 -3.54 -2.82
CA ARG A 79 -8.82 -3.91 -2.25
C ARG A 79 -9.79 -4.18 -3.38
#